data_AF-K4MWG5-F1
#
_entry.id   AF-K4MWG5-F1
#
_cell.length_a   1.000
_cell.length_b   1.000
_cell.length_c   1.000
_cell.angle_alpha   90.00
_cell.angle_beta   90.00
_cell.angle_gamma   90.00
#
_symmetry.space_group_name_H-M   'P 1'
#
loop_
_entity.id
_entity.type
_entity.pdbx_description
1 polymer ?
#
loop_
_entity_poly.entity_id
_entity_poly.type
_entity_poly.pdbx_seq_one_letter_code
_entity_poly.pdbx_strand_id
1 'polypeptide(L)' 'VVFDGQTLEPLVVHDVLSDDINGDELEEVRVAAIVASHFDPVWVMGLKESGYVAIVDYSLPDFPMVKKIAADLFLHDGG' A
#
# COMPACT_ATOMS: atom_id res chain seq x y z
N VAL A 1 -6.42 6.16 -1.07
CA VAL A 1 -6.53 7.49 -1.74
C VAL A 1 -5.30 8.29 -1.38
N VAL A 2 -4.69 8.96 -2.36
CA VAL A 2 -3.62 9.94 -2.18
C VAL A 2 -4.23 11.33 -2.23
N PHE A 3 -3.81 12.20 -1.31
CA PHE A 3 -4.32 13.57 -1.19
C PHE A 3 -3.18 14.56 -1.28
N ASP A 4 -3.49 15.79 -1.71
CA ASP A 4 -2.62 16.93 -1.48
C ASP A 4 -2.49 17.18 0.03
N GLY A 5 -1.25 17.29 0.52
CA GLY A 5 -0.96 17.39 1.95
C GLY A 5 -1.35 18.72 2.60
N GLN A 6 -1.64 19.76 1.81
CA GLN A 6 -2.05 21.08 2.31
C GLN A 6 -3.55 21.29 2.22
N THR A 7 -4.18 20.83 1.13
CA THR A 7 -5.59 21.11 0.83
C THR A 7 -6.54 19.95 1.09
N LEU A 8 -6.01 18.72 1.20
CA LEU A 8 -6.78 17.48 1.19
C LEU A 8 -7.58 17.25 -0.11
N GLU A 9 -7.19 17.91 -1.21
CA GLU A 9 -7.74 17.58 -2.53
C GLU A 9 -7.36 16.14 -2.89
N PRO A 10 -8.32 15.28 -3.30
CA PRO A 10 -8.02 13.92 -3.71
C PRO A 10 -7.27 13.94 -5.04
N LEU A 11 -6.06 13.38 -5.07
CA LEU A 11 -5.25 13.30 -6.28
C LEU A 11 -5.52 12.01 -7.05
N VAL A 12 -5.44 10.87 -6.36
CA VAL A 12 -5.57 9.53 -6.99
C VAL A 12 -6.21 8.53 -6.03
N VAL A 13 -7.00 7.60 -6.56
CA VAL A 13 -7.48 6.41 -5.85
C VAL A 13 -6.87 5.17 -6.52
N HIS A 14 -6.14 4.38 -5.74
CA HIS A 14 -5.62 3.08 -6.15
C HIS A 14 -6.43 1.97 -5.51
N ASP A 15 -6.79 0.97 -6.31
CA ASP A 15 -7.30 -0.31 -5.81
C ASP A 15 -6.14 -1.15 -5.27
N VAL A 16 -6.40 -1.89 -4.21
CA VAL A 16 -5.44 -2.78 -3.55
C VAL A 16 -5.90 -4.24 -3.56
N LEU A 17 -7.09 -4.52 -4.09
CA LEU A 17 -7.58 -5.88 -4.25
C LEU A 17 -6.64 -6.68 -5.15
N SER A 18 -6.24 -7.84 -4.65
CA SER A 18 -5.36 -8.77 -5.35
C SER A 18 -5.42 -10.12 -4.65
N ASP A 19 -4.96 -11.15 -5.34
CA ASP A 19 -4.73 -12.46 -4.75
C ASP A 19 -3.70 -12.37 -3.61
N ASP A 20 -3.76 -13.32 -2.69
CA ASP A 20 -2.82 -13.42 -1.58
C ASP A 20 -1.42 -13.89 -2.02
N ILE A 21 -0.48 -14.00 -1.09
CA ILE A 21 0.88 -14.49 -1.36
C ILE A 21 0.93 -15.97 -1.81
N ASN A 22 -0.15 -16.74 -1.64
CA ASN A 22 -0.29 -18.12 -2.06
C ASN A 22 -1.04 -18.28 -3.39
N GLY A 23 -1.67 -17.21 -3.88
CA GLY A 23 -2.46 -17.18 -5.10
C GLY A 23 -3.96 -17.44 -4.90
N ASP A 24 -4.47 -17.35 -3.67
CA ASP A 24 -5.90 -17.43 -3.40
C ASP A 24 -6.58 -16.08 -3.69
N GLU A 25 -7.74 -16.12 -4.37
CA GLU A 25 -8.54 -14.94 -4.67
C GLU A 25 -9.18 -14.39 -3.38
N LEU A 26 -9.15 -13.07 -3.22
CA LEU A 26 -9.69 -12.36 -2.06
C LEU A 26 -10.87 -11.49 -2.44
N GLU A 27 -11.86 -11.37 -1.53
CA GLU A 27 -12.97 -10.43 -1.67
C GLU A 27 -12.61 -9.02 -1.18
N GLU A 28 -11.64 -8.91 -0.27
CA GLU A 28 -11.21 -7.65 0.34
C GLU A 28 -9.73 -7.69 0.70
N VAL A 29 -9.03 -6.57 0.48
CA VAL A 29 -7.70 -6.31 1.02
C VAL A 29 -7.72 -4.97 1.75
N ARG A 30 -7.50 -4.99 3.05
CA ARG A 30 -7.40 -3.82 3.91
C ARG A 30 -5.96 -3.34 4.02
N VAL A 31 -5.80 -2.03 4.11
CA VAL A 31 -4.50 -1.41 4.41
C VAL A 31 -4.34 -1.33 5.93
N ALA A 32 -3.34 -2.02 6.47
CA ALA A 32 -3.10 -2.15 7.92
C ALA A 32 -2.25 -0.99 8.48
N ALA A 33 -1.12 -0.72 7.82
CA ALA A 33 -0.19 0.34 8.20
C ALA A 33 0.29 1.10 6.97
N ILE A 34 0.55 2.40 7.13
CA ILE A 34 1.20 3.25 6.14
C ILE A 34 2.32 4.00 6.87
N VAL A 35 3.56 3.84 6.42
CA VAL A 35 4.74 4.47 7.02
C VAL A 35 5.53 5.21 5.94
N ALA A 36 5.95 6.43 6.22
CA ALA A 36 6.81 7.20 5.31
C ALA A 36 8.29 6.90 5.57
N SER A 37 9.06 6.69 4.51
CA SER A 37 10.51 6.59 4.61
C SER A 37 11.12 7.95 5.00
N HIS A 38 12.20 7.92 5.79
CA HIS A 38 13.01 9.10 6.10
C HIS A 38 14.14 9.33 5.08
N PHE A 39 14.36 8.40 4.15
CA PHE A 39 15.50 8.41 3.24
C PHE A 39 15.11 8.59 1.77
N ASP A 40 13.93 8.10 1.40
CA ASP A 40 13.44 8.07 0.01
C ASP A 40 12.00 8.61 -0.05
N PRO A 41 11.55 9.13 -1.21
CA PRO A 41 10.19 9.63 -1.37
C PRO A 41 9.16 8.49 -1.53
N VAL A 42 9.12 7.58 -0.55
CA VAL A 42 8.27 6.38 -0.60
C VAL A 42 7.42 6.21 0.65
N TRP A 43 6.20 5.70 0.45
CA TRP A 43 5.40 5.09 1.51
C TRP A 43 5.52 3.57 1.46
N VAL A 44 5.60 2.96 2.64
CA VAL A 44 5.55 1.51 2.85
C VAL A 44 4.18 1.19 3.43
N MET A 45 3.41 0.33 2.76
CA MET A 45 2.05 -0.02 3.16
C MET A 45 1.91 -1.52 3.41
N GLY A 46 1.28 -1.90 4.51
CA GLY A 46 0.90 -3.29 4.77
C GLY A 46 -0.46 -3.60 4.17
N LEU A 47 -0.53 -4.59 3.27
CA LEU A 47 -1.76 -5.11 2.68
C LEU A 47 -2.14 -6.39 3.41
N LYS A 48 -3.18 -6.31 4.26
CA LYS A 48 -3.46 -7.26 5.33
C LYS A 48 -3.77 -8.65 4.81
N GLU A 49 -4.90 -8.83 4.13
CA GLU A 49 -5.39 -10.13 3.70
C GLU A 49 -4.47 -10.74 2.65
N SER A 50 -3.93 -9.91 1.74
CA SER A 50 -3.06 -10.42 0.66
C SER A 50 -1.64 -10.74 1.12
N GLY A 51 -1.22 -10.28 2.29
CA GLY A 51 0.08 -10.59 2.87
C GLY A 51 1.28 -9.94 2.19
N TYR A 52 1.07 -8.82 1.50
CA TYR A 52 2.13 -8.06 0.83
C TYR A 52 2.46 -6.77 1.57
N VAL A 53 3.75 -6.42 1.55
CA VAL A 53 4.20 -5.04 1.79
C VAL A 53 4.34 -4.34 0.44
N ALA A 54 3.59 -3.26 0.26
CA ALA A 54 3.62 -2.43 -0.93
C ALA A 54 4.53 -1.21 -0.74
N ILE A 55 5.29 -0.87 -1.78
CA ILE A 55 6.10 0.35 -1.85
C ILE A 55 5.45 1.28 -2.86
N VAL A 56 5.08 2.48 -2.42
CA VAL A 56 4.50 3.54 -3.26
C VAL A 56 5.53 4.65 -3.39
N ASP A 57 5.92 4.99 -4.61
CA ASP A 57 6.83 6.10 -4.88
C ASP A 57 6.02 7.37 -5.17
N TYR A 58 6.04 8.31 -4.23
CA TYR A 58 5.27 9.53 -4.34
C TYR A 58 6.00 10.65 -5.08
N SER A 59 7.22 10.42 -5.55
CA SER A 59 7.93 11.35 -6.44
C SER A 59 7.54 11.21 -7.91
N LEU A 60 6.87 10.11 -8.26
CA LEU A 60 6.46 9.81 -9.63
C LEU A 60 5.01 10.26 -9.90
N PRO A 61 4.66 10.58 -11.17
CA PRO A 61 3.29 10.84 -11.58
C PRO A 61 2.37 9.66 -11.21
N ASP A 62 1.14 9.98 -10.80
CA ASP A 62 0.10 9.02 -10.40
C ASP A 62 0.41 8.19 -9.14
N PHE A 63 1.52 8.45 -8.43
CA PHE A 63 1.87 7.82 -7.15
C PHE A 63 1.83 6.28 -7.21
N PRO A 64 2.57 5.64 -8.13
CA PRO A 64 2.41 4.22 -8.43
C PRO A 64 2.91 3.33 -7.28
N MET A 65 2.25 2.19 -7.12
CA MET A 65 2.79 1.07 -6.36
C MET A 65 3.92 0.41 -7.18
N VAL A 66 5.16 0.76 -6.87
CA VAL A 66 6.34 0.32 -7.65
C VAL A 66 6.81 -1.08 -7.30
N LYS A 67 6.50 -1.57 -6.10
CA LYS A 67 6.81 -2.95 -5.66
C LYS A 67 5.74 -3.51 -4.73
N LYS A 68 5.52 -4.82 -4.83
CA LYS A 68 4.86 -5.66 -3.82
C LYS A 68 5.85 -6.73 -3.37
N ILE A 69 6.09 -6.83 -2.08
CA ILE A 69 7.01 -7.80 -1.47
C ILE A 69 6.19 -8.75 -0.62
N ALA A 70 6.26 -10.05 -0.90
CA ALA A 70 5.58 -11.06 -0.10
C ALA A 70 6.12 -11.03 1.34
N ALA A 71 5.22 -11.02 2.31
CA ALA A 71 5.53 -11.07 3.74
C ALA A 71 4.81 -12.28 4.36
N ASP A 72 3.72 -12.05 5.08
CA ASP A 72 2.90 -13.08 5.71
C ASP A 72 1.42 -12.69 5.63
N LEU A 73 0.52 -13.67 5.66
CA LEU A 73 -0.92 -13.40 5.61
C LEU A 73 -1.40 -12.65 6.85
N PHE A 74 -2.44 -11.84 6.67
CA PHE A 74 -3.11 -11.10 7.73
C PHE A 74 -2.19 -10.15 8.50
N LEU A 75 -1.42 -9.32 7.77
CA LEU A 75 -0.55 -8.30 8.37
C LEU A 75 -1.32 -7.41 9.37
N HIS A 76 -0.67 -7.13 10.50
CA HIS A 76 -1.22 -6.32 11.58
C HIS A 76 -0.76 -4.87 11.52
N ASP A 77 -1.41 -4.02 12.31
CA ASP A 77 -1.27 -2.57 12.30
C ASP A 77 0.00 -2.10 13.06
N GLY A 78 1.13 -2.81 12.91
CA GLY A 78 2.45 -2.45 13.44
C GLY A 78 2.81 -2.99 14.83
N GLY A 79 2.23 -4.12 15.25
CA GLY A 79 2.56 -4.83 16.50
C GLY A 79 3.40 -6.09 16.27
#